data_AF-A0A6V8Q449-F1
#
_entry.id   AF-A0A6V8Q449-F1
#
_cell.length_a   1.000
_cell.length_b   1.000
_cell.length_c   1.000
_cell.angle_alpha   90.00
_cell.angle_beta   90.00
_cell.angle_gamma   90.00
#
_symmetry.space_group_name_H-M   'P 1'
#
loop_
_entity.id
_entity.type
_entity.pdbx_description
1 polymer ?
#
loop_
_entity_poly.entity_id
_entity_poly.type
_entity_poly.pdbx_seq_one_letter_code
_entity_poly.pdbx_strand_id
1 'polypeptide(L)'
;MAVRTIPKIWEVASFIHEVSPETWFINFTNPSGIVTQAILSHTPLKKVVGICDAPSSIHKIISHLLSKKEDEVHIDYFGINHFGWIKGVYVDGKDVLPAILELIKEIPDFERVTRFPPELLAIIKLLPNPYLYYYYFKEEALNVFGYDAHLEIQPPSALLGMRLLTSAIPVAALVLSLISVYLYPLVEVREEELADETLPPAPRK
;
A
#
# COMPACT_ATOMS: atom_id res chain seq x y z
N MET A 1 -6.62 11.52 -7.56
CA MET A 1 -5.77 10.53 -8.27
C MET A 1 -6.57 9.74 -9.30
N ALA A 2 -7.65 9.03 -8.91
CA ALA A 2 -8.47 8.20 -9.80
C ALA A 2 -8.84 8.84 -11.14
N VAL A 3 -9.37 10.07 -11.14
CA VAL A 3 -9.80 10.79 -12.36
C VAL A 3 -8.67 11.04 -13.37
N ARG A 4 -7.41 11.04 -12.92
CA ARG A 4 -6.24 11.15 -13.82
C ARG A 4 -5.81 9.78 -14.33
N THR A 5 -5.94 8.76 -13.50
CA THR A 5 -5.43 7.40 -13.75
C THR A 5 -6.37 6.58 -14.63
N ILE A 6 -7.66 6.56 -14.32
CA ILE A 6 -8.64 5.66 -14.94
C ILE A 6 -8.69 5.82 -16.47
N PRO A 7 -8.73 7.04 -17.06
CA PRO A 7 -8.76 7.18 -18.51
C PRO A 7 -7.58 6.51 -19.21
N LYS A 8 -6.37 6.61 -18.63
CA LYS A 8 -5.16 6.02 -19.19
C LYS A 8 -5.11 4.51 -19.04
N ILE A 9 -5.53 4.01 -17.88
CA ILE A 9 -5.62 2.56 -17.66
C ILE A 9 -6.69 1.93 -18.54
N TRP A 10 -7.79 2.64 -18.83
CA TRP A 10 -8.79 2.18 -19.78
C TRP A 10 -8.18 1.98 -21.18
N GLU A 11 -7.43 2.96 -21.70
CA GLU A 11 -6.76 2.84 -23.00
C GLU A 11 -5.91 1.56 -23.07
N VAL A 12 -5.14 1.26 -22.02
CA VAL A 12 -4.32 0.04 -21.92
C VAL A 12 -5.19 -1.22 -21.84
N ALA A 13 -6.25 -1.19 -21.04
CA ALA A 13 -7.15 -2.34 -20.87
C ALA A 13 -7.89 -2.69 -22.17
N SER A 14 -8.38 -1.68 -22.91
CA SER A 14 -9.00 -1.89 -24.23
C SER A 14 -8.00 -2.48 -25.22
N PHE A 15 -6.78 -1.95 -25.26
CA PHE A 15 -5.73 -2.47 -26.13
C PHE A 15 -5.41 -3.94 -25.80
N ILE A 16 -5.24 -4.29 -24.52
CA ILE A 16 -5.01 -5.68 -24.09
C ILE A 16 -6.16 -6.58 -24.50
N HIS A 17 -7.40 -6.11 -24.40
CA HIS A 17 -8.56 -6.90 -24.80
C HIS A 17 -8.56 -7.22 -26.31
N GLU A 18 -8.14 -6.27 -27.15
CA GLU A 18 -8.06 -6.47 -28.60
C GLU A 18 -6.95 -7.46 -28.98
N VAL A 19 -5.78 -7.39 -28.33
CA VAL A 19 -4.61 -8.18 -28.74
C VAL A 19 -4.47 -9.51 -28.00
N SER A 20 -4.92 -9.59 -26.75
CA SER A 20 -4.73 -10.75 -25.87
C SER A 20 -5.78 -10.81 -24.76
N PRO A 21 -7.06 -11.06 -25.11
CA PRO A 21 -8.19 -11.00 -24.17
C PRO A 21 -8.10 -11.97 -22.98
N GLU A 22 -7.30 -13.03 -23.13
CA GLU A 22 -7.15 -14.08 -22.12
C GLU A 22 -6.01 -13.83 -21.10
N THR A 23 -5.27 -12.73 -21.26
CA THR A 23 -4.15 -12.38 -20.37
C THR A 23 -4.64 -11.78 -19.05
N TRP A 24 -3.89 -12.03 -17.98
CA TRP A 24 -4.08 -11.37 -16.69
C TRP A 24 -3.61 -9.91 -16.73
N PHE A 25 -4.50 -9.00 -16.37
CA PHE A 25 -4.17 -7.61 -16.07
C PHE A 25 -3.82 -7.50 -14.58
N ILE A 26 -2.57 -7.16 -14.26
CA ILE A 26 -2.09 -6.99 -12.88
C ILE A 26 -1.90 -5.49 -12.61
N ASN A 27 -2.76 -4.92 -11.77
CA ASN A 27 -2.73 -3.50 -11.44
C ASN A 27 -2.01 -3.23 -10.12
N PHE A 28 -0.95 -2.42 -10.17
CA PHE A 28 -0.33 -1.78 -9.00
C PHE A 28 -0.64 -0.28 -8.92
N THR A 29 -1.19 0.31 -9.99
CA THR A 29 -1.39 1.75 -10.07
C THR A 29 -2.51 2.19 -9.13
N ASN A 30 -2.18 3.13 -8.25
CA ASN A 30 -3.13 3.64 -7.27
C ASN A 30 -4.11 4.67 -7.86
N PRO A 31 -5.34 4.76 -7.32
CA PRO A 31 -5.90 3.93 -6.24
C PRO A 31 -6.29 2.52 -6.73
N SER A 32 -5.60 1.50 -6.26
CA SER A 32 -5.57 0.18 -6.91
C SER A 32 -6.94 -0.50 -6.94
N GLY A 33 -7.68 -0.43 -5.84
CA GLY A 33 -9.04 -0.99 -5.76
C GLY A 33 -10.02 -0.29 -6.70
N ILE A 34 -10.00 1.04 -6.75
CA ILE A 34 -10.91 1.82 -7.62
C ILE A 34 -10.57 1.59 -9.09
N VAL A 35 -9.28 1.58 -9.44
CA VAL A 35 -8.83 1.29 -10.81
C VAL A 35 -9.26 -0.12 -11.22
N THR A 36 -9.04 -1.12 -10.36
CA THR A 36 -9.46 -2.51 -10.61
C THR A 36 -10.97 -2.61 -10.81
N GLN A 37 -11.75 -1.94 -9.95
CA GLN A 37 -13.21 -1.89 -10.08
C GLN A 37 -13.63 -1.26 -11.40
N ALA A 38 -13.00 -0.15 -11.80
CA ALA A 38 -13.31 0.54 -13.05
C ALA A 38 -13.07 -0.36 -14.28
N ILE A 39 -11.94 -1.07 -14.33
CA ILE A 39 -11.64 -2.01 -15.42
C ILE A 39 -12.69 -3.13 -15.45
N LEU A 40 -12.94 -3.78 -14.32
CA LEU A 40 -13.89 -4.91 -14.24
C LEU A 40 -15.32 -4.51 -14.61
N SER A 41 -15.73 -3.28 -14.26
CA SER A 41 -17.10 -2.79 -14.47
C SER A 41 -17.34 -2.21 -15.86
N HIS A 42 -16.30 -1.62 -16.47
CA HIS A 42 -16.47 -0.81 -17.67
C HIS A 42 -15.64 -1.28 -18.88
N THR A 43 -14.90 -2.38 -18.75
CA THR A 43 -14.19 -3.00 -19.87
C THR A 43 -14.58 -4.47 -20.03
N PRO A 44 -14.32 -5.07 -21.20
CA PRO A 44 -14.54 -6.50 -21.40
C PRO A 44 -13.56 -7.40 -20.65
N LEU A 45 -12.45 -6.87 -20.11
CA LEU A 45 -11.47 -7.67 -19.37
C LEU A 45 -12.09 -8.30 -18.12
N LYS A 46 -11.88 -9.62 -17.95
CA LYS A 46 -12.37 -10.39 -16.78
C LYS A 46 -11.26 -10.90 -15.88
N LYS A 47 -10.05 -11.07 -16.41
CA LYS A 47 -8.87 -11.53 -15.67
C LYS A 47 -8.09 -10.33 -15.15
N VAL A 48 -8.61 -9.68 -14.12
CA VAL A 48 -8.00 -8.47 -13.53
C VAL A 48 -7.73 -8.72 -12.05
N VAL A 49 -6.52 -8.42 -11.60
CA VAL A 49 -6.16 -8.45 -10.18
C VAL A 49 -5.50 -7.12 -9.80
N GLY A 50 -6.03 -6.49 -8.75
CA GLY A 50 -5.41 -5.34 -8.11
C GLY A 50 -4.55 -5.78 -6.95
N ILE A 51 -3.30 -5.31 -6.89
CA ILE A 51 -2.36 -5.65 -5.83
C ILE A 51 -2.09 -4.42 -4.96
N CYS A 52 -1.95 -4.67 -3.67
CA CYS A 52 -1.53 -3.74 -2.64
C CYS A 52 -0.62 -4.47 -1.66
N ASP A 53 0.38 -3.76 -1.15
CA ASP A 53 1.41 -4.26 -0.24
C ASP A 53 0.94 -4.32 1.22
N ALA A 54 0.00 -3.47 1.64
CA ALA A 54 -0.40 -3.34 3.04
C ALA A 54 -0.80 -4.67 3.72
N PRO A 55 -1.66 -5.55 3.15
CA PRO A 55 -1.97 -6.83 3.78
C PRO A 55 -0.74 -7.74 3.94
N SER A 56 0.15 -7.76 2.95
CA SER A 56 1.39 -8.56 3.01
C SER A 56 2.37 -8.03 4.06
N SER A 57 2.46 -6.71 4.23
CA SER A 57 3.28 -6.10 5.27
C SER A 57 2.77 -6.42 6.67
N ILE A 58 1.44 -6.39 6.88
CA ILE A 58 0.83 -6.76 8.16
C ILE A 58 1.04 -8.26 8.45
N HIS A 59 0.88 -9.13 7.44
CA HIS A 59 1.14 -10.57 7.56
C HIS A 59 2.57 -10.86 8.01
N LYS A 60 3.56 -10.17 7.44
CA LYS A 60 4.98 -10.26 7.85
C LYS A 60 5.20 -9.87 9.30
N ILE A 61 4.61 -8.74 9.71
CA ILE A 61 4.71 -8.25 11.09
C ILE A 61 4.10 -9.25 12.07
N ILE A 62 2.91 -9.78 11.76
CA ILE A 62 2.24 -10.79 12.58
C ILE A 62 3.07 -12.08 12.65
N SER A 63 3.62 -12.54 11.53
CA SER A 63 4.46 -13.75 11.50
C SER A 63 5.71 -13.58 12.37
N HIS A 64 6.33 -12.40 12.31
CA HIS A 64 7.47 -12.06 13.17
C HIS A 64 7.07 -12.01 14.66
N LEU A 65 5.94 -11.37 14.99
CA LEU A 65 5.41 -11.32 16.36
C LEU A 65 5.18 -12.72 16.94
N LEU A 66 4.73 -13.66 16.11
CA LEU A 66 4.49 -15.05 16.49
C LEU A 66 5.77 -15.91 16.46
N SER A 67 6.91 -15.37 16.04
CA SER A 67 8.16 -16.13 15.81
C SER A 67 7.95 -17.31 14.86
N LYS A 68 7.18 -17.10 13.80
CA LYS A 68 6.79 -18.10 12.80
C LYS A 68 7.20 -17.66 11.39
N LYS A 69 7.37 -18.63 10.48
CA LYS A 69 7.53 -18.33 9.05
C LYS A 69 6.21 -17.85 8.46
N GLU A 70 6.28 -17.04 7.40
CA GLU A 70 5.10 -16.49 6.73
C GLU A 70 4.15 -17.58 6.20
N ASP A 71 4.68 -18.72 5.76
CA ASP A 71 3.91 -19.86 5.25
C ASP A 71 3.22 -20.70 6.35
N GLU A 72 3.60 -20.53 7.61
CA GLU A 72 2.93 -21.14 8.77
C GLU A 72 1.77 -20.30 9.32
N VAL A 73 1.63 -19.06 8.84
CA VAL A 73 0.64 -18.09 9.33
C VAL A 73 -0.35 -17.75 8.23
N HIS A 74 -1.64 -17.94 8.48
CA HIS A 74 -2.70 -17.53 7.58
C HIS A 74 -3.46 -16.34 8.16
N ILE A 75 -3.66 -15.28 7.38
CA ILE A 75 -4.48 -14.13 7.78
C ILE A 75 -5.80 -14.13 7.00
N ASP A 76 -6.91 -13.99 7.73
CA ASP A 76 -8.24 -13.77 7.13
C ASP A 76 -8.48 -12.26 7.05
N TYR A 77 -8.19 -11.69 5.89
CA TYR A 77 -8.32 -10.26 5.60
C TYR A 77 -9.57 -9.98 4.76
N PHE A 78 -10.32 -8.95 5.12
CA PHE A 78 -11.50 -8.50 4.37
C PHE A 78 -11.56 -6.98 4.25
N GLY A 79 -12.32 -6.50 3.26
CA GLY A 79 -12.51 -5.08 2.97
C GLY A 79 -12.17 -4.74 1.51
N ILE A 80 -11.83 -3.48 1.28
CA ILE A 80 -11.36 -2.98 -0.02
C ILE A 80 -9.92 -2.47 0.11
N ASN A 81 -9.29 -2.13 -1.02
CA ASN A 81 -7.94 -1.56 -1.04
C ASN A 81 -7.86 -0.33 -0.11
N HIS A 82 -6.88 -0.32 0.80
CA HIS A 82 -6.66 0.70 1.84
C HIS A 82 -7.82 0.89 2.83
N PHE A 83 -8.77 -0.05 2.89
CA PHE A 83 -9.90 0.03 3.82
C PHE A 83 -10.37 -1.39 4.15
N GLY A 84 -9.65 -2.04 5.06
CA GLY A 84 -9.91 -3.42 5.43
C GLY A 84 -9.34 -3.79 6.78
N TRP A 85 -9.64 -5.01 7.22
CA TRP A 85 -9.30 -5.53 8.53
C TRP A 85 -8.90 -7.00 8.45
N ILE A 86 -8.09 -7.44 9.41
CA ILE A 86 -7.86 -8.85 9.69
C ILE A 86 -8.86 -9.29 10.76
N LYS A 87 -9.66 -10.31 10.44
CA LYS A 87 -10.66 -10.92 11.34
C LYS A 87 -10.25 -12.26 11.92
N GLY A 88 -9.13 -12.82 11.48
CA GLY A 88 -8.57 -14.04 12.03
C GLY A 88 -7.11 -14.19 11.66
N VAL A 89 -6.35 -14.82 12.55
CA VAL A 89 -4.95 -15.17 12.33
C VAL A 89 -4.80 -16.63 12.71
N TYR A 90 -4.44 -17.49 11.79
CA TYR A 90 -4.44 -18.93 12.00
C TYR A 90 -3.03 -19.51 11.93
N VAL A 91 -2.68 -20.32 12.92
CA VAL A 91 -1.46 -21.13 12.94
C VAL A 91 -1.89 -22.57 13.23
N ASP A 92 -1.46 -23.52 12.40
CA ASP A 92 -1.88 -24.93 12.48
C ASP A 92 -3.40 -25.10 12.57
N GLY A 93 -4.15 -24.27 11.83
CA GLY A 93 -5.61 -24.27 11.79
C GLY A 93 -6.32 -23.68 13.01
N LYS A 94 -5.59 -23.14 14.00
CA LYS A 94 -6.16 -22.51 15.20
C LYS A 94 -6.11 -20.99 15.10
N ASP A 95 -7.22 -20.34 15.39
CA ASP A 95 -7.27 -18.88 15.45
C ASP A 95 -6.56 -18.36 16.71
N VAL A 96 -5.50 -17.60 16.50
CA VAL A 96 -4.66 -16.97 17.53
C VAL A 96 -4.87 -15.45 17.62
N LEU A 97 -5.77 -14.86 16.83
CA LEU A 97 -6.06 -13.42 16.90
C LEU A 97 -6.48 -12.97 18.32
N PRO A 98 -7.31 -13.70 19.08
CA PRO A 98 -7.63 -13.30 20.46
C PRO A 98 -6.39 -13.19 21.35
N ALA A 99 -5.43 -14.11 21.23
CA ALA A 99 -4.19 -14.07 21.99
C ALA A 99 -3.29 -12.90 21.57
N ILE A 100 -3.26 -12.58 20.28
CA ILE A 100 -2.55 -11.40 19.76
C ILE A 100 -3.14 -10.12 20.35
N LEU A 101 -4.47 -9.98 20.39
CA LEU A 101 -5.14 -8.80 20.95
C LEU A 101 -4.85 -8.60 22.45
N GLU A 102 -4.72 -9.69 23.21
CA GLU A 102 -4.28 -9.61 24.61
C GLU A 102 -2.80 -9.23 24.71
N LEU A 103 -1.93 -9.82 23.89
CA LEU A 103 -0.49 -9.51 23.88
C LEU A 103 -0.23 -8.04 23.54
N ILE A 104 -0.98 -7.46 22.60
CA ILE A 104 -0.83 -6.07 22.16
C ILE A 104 -0.90 -5.07 23.32
N LYS A 105 -1.71 -5.34 24.35
CA LYS A 105 -1.85 -4.48 25.53
C LYS A 105 -0.55 -4.36 26.33
N GLU A 106 0.31 -5.37 26.25
CA GLU A 106 1.58 -5.45 26.96
C GLU A 106 2.76 -4.93 26.12
N ILE A 107 2.54 -4.63 24.82
CA ILE A 107 3.61 -4.14 23.93
C ILE A 107 3.86 -2.65 24.21
N PRO A 108 5.06 -2.26 24.69
CA PRO A 108 5.40 -0.86 24.87
C PRO A 108 5.36 -0.11 23.54
N ASP A 109 4.93 1.16 23.56
CA ASP A 109 4.85 2.03 22.38
C ASP A 109 3.95 1.52 21.22
N PHE A 110 3.10 0.51 21.44
CA PHE A 110 2.27 -0.06 20.37
C PHE A 110 1.44 1.01 19.63
N GLU A 111 0.72 1.85 20.37
CA GLU A 111 -0.09 2.92 19.79
C GLU A 111 0.77 3.95 19.05
N ARG A 112 1.95 4.29 19.58
CA ARG A 112 2.86 5.24 18.93
C ARG A 112 3.33 4.74 17.57
N VAL A 113 3.57 3.44 17.45
CA VAL A 113 4.04 2.79 16.20
C VAL A 113 2.90 2.56 15.23
N THR A 114 1.76 2.06 15.70
CA THR A 114 0.64 1.63 14.83
C THR A 114 -0.40 2.72 14.59
N ARG A 115 -0.44 3.76 15.44
CA ARG A 115 -1.49 4.77 15.53
C ARG A 115 -2.85 4.24 16.02
N PHE A 116 -2.91 3.01 16.54
CA PHE A 116 -4.13 2.41 17.07
C PHE A 116 -3.99 2.10 18.57
N PRO A 117 -4.87 2.66 19.42
CA PRO A 117 -4.91 2.32 20.84
C PRO A 117 -5.26 0.84 21.05
N PRO A 118 -4.57 0.11 21.94
CA PRO A 118 -4.91 -1.28 22.29
C PRO A 118 -6.37 -1.46 22.72
N GLU A 119 -6.95 -0.47 23.41
CA GLU A 119 -8.34 -0.49 23.89
C GLU A 119 -9.33 -0.53 22.72
N LEU A 120 -9.06 0.24 21.65
CA LEU A 120 -9.88 0.22 20.45
C LEU A 120 -9.85 -1.17 19.82
N LEU A 121 -8.66 -1.77 19.71
CA LEU A 121 -8.50 -3.10 19.13
C LEU A 121 -9.22 -4.18 19.94
N ALA A 122 -9.21 -4.07 21.27
CA ALA A 122 -9.95 -4.95 22.17
C ALA A 122 -11.48 -4.82 21.99
N ILE A 123 -11.98 -3.63 21.69
CA ILE A 123 -13.40 -3.37 21.43
C ILE A 123 -13.83 -3.93 20.07
N ILE A 124 -13.10 -3.59 19.00
CA ILE A 124 -13.49 -3.99 17.64
C ILE A 124 -13.14 -5.45 17.33
N LYS A 125 -12.20 -6.04 18.08
CA LYS A 125 -11.70 -7.42 17.92
C LYS A 125 -11.16 -7.75 16.52
N LEU A 126 -10.61 -6.73 15.87
CA LEU A 126 -10.06 -6.79 14.51
C LEU A 126 -8.73 -6.03 14.49
N LEU A 127 -7.82 -6.42 13.59
CA LEU A 127 -6.63 -5.61 13.31
C LEU A 127 -6.89 -4.76 12.06
N PRO A 128 -6.95 -3.42 12.18
CA PRO A 128 -7.24 -2.54 11.06
C PRO A 128 -6.02 -2.39 10.12
N ASN A 129 -6.30 -2.24 8.83
CA ASN A 129 -5.33 -1.70 7.89
C ASN A 129 -4.88 -0.29 8.34
N PRO A 130 -3.58 0.08 8.27
CA PRO A 130 -3.08 1.38 8.70
C PRO A 130 -3.83 2.59 8.12
N TYR A 131 -4.37 2.48 6.90
CA TYR A 131 -5.15 3.55 6.28
C TYR A 131 -6.48 3.84 6.97
N LEU A 132 -7.00 2.95 7.83
CA LEU A 132 -8.17 3.23 8.66
C LEU A 132 -7.92 4.30 9.72
N TYR A 133 -6.65 4.67 9.98
CA TYR A 133 -6.30 5.82 10.81
C TYR A 133 -6.99 7.10 10.33
N TYR A 134 -7.07 7.32 9.02
CA TYR A 134 -7.76 8.49 8.43
C TYR A 134 -9.28 8.52 8.67
N TYR A 135 -9.87 7.41 9.13
CA TYR A 135 -11.30 7.28 9.39
C TYR A 135 -11.61 7.29 10.88
N TYR A 136 -10.88 6.50 11.68
CA TYR A 136 -11.08 6.45 13.12
C TYR A 136 -10.55 7.70 13.84
N PHE A 137 -9.46 8.27 13.34
CA PHE A 137 -8.73 9.38 13.96
C PHE A 137 -8.57 10.54 12.98
N LYS A 138 -9.69 10.92 12.34
CA LYS A 138 -9.71 11.94 11.29
C LYS A 138 -9.11 13.26 11.77
N GLU A 139 -9.50 13.73 12.96
CA GLU A 139 -9.06 15.04 13.45
C GLU A 139 -7.56 15.02 13.78
N GLU A 140 -7.05 13.93 14.35
CA GLU A 140 -5.64 13.71 14.62
C GLU A 140 -4.83 13.57 13.32
N ALA A 141 -5.39 12.89 12.31
CA ALA A 141 -4.77 12.76 11.00
C ALA A 141 -4.69 14.10 10.25
N LEU A 142 -5.66 14.98 10.49
CA LEU A 142 -5.69 16.32 9.90
C LEU A 142 -4.87 17.32 10.69
N ASN A 143 -4.64 17.11 11.99
CA ASN A 143 -3.87 18.01 12.86
C ASN A 143 -2.35 17.94 12.58
N VAL A 144 -1.98 18.36 11.38
CA VAL A 144 -0.60 18.45 10.90
C VAL A 144 -0.24 19.93 10.82
N PHE A 145 0.85 20.33 11.48
CA PHE A 145 1.30 21.72 11.60
C PHE A 145 0.27 22.68 12.23
N GLY A 146 -0.65 22.14 13.04
CA GLY A 146 -1.74 22.91 13.68
C GLY A 146 -2.91 23.19 12.74
N TYR A 147 -3.08 22.40 11.68
CA TYR A 147 -4.29 22.44 10.85
C TYR A 147 -5.51 21.99 11.68
N ASP A 148 -6.63 22.68 11.50
CA ASP A 148 -7.89 22.38 12.20
C ASP A 148 -9.05 22.41 11.19
N ALA A 149 -9.69 21.26 10.98
CA ALA A 149 -10.74 21.11 9.99
C ALA A 149 -12.00 21.96 10.27
N HIS A 150 -12.15 22.49 11.49
CA HIS A 150 -13.29 23.31 11.90
C HIS A 150 -13.08 24.81 11.68
N LEU A 151 -11.86 25.25 11.32
CA LEU A 151 -11.58 26.64 11.01
C LEU A 151 -11.76 26.93 9.52
N GLU A 152 -12.53 27.98 9.20
CA GLU A 152 -12.61 28.49 7.82
C GLU A 152 -11.27 29.05 7.34
N ILE A 153 -10.50 29.66 8.25
CA ILE A 153 -9.18 30.23 7.98
C ILE A 153 -8.15 29.53 8.87
N GLN A 154 -7.21 28.85 8.23
CA GLN A 154 -6.16 28.09 8.90
C GLN A 154 -5.09 29.00 9.51
N PRO A 155 -4.47 28.60 10.64
CA PRO A 155 -3.40 29.38 11.25
C PRO A 155 -2.18 29.47 10.31
N PRO A 156 -1.36 30.55 10.41
CA PRO A 156 -0.17 30.71 9.59
C PRO A 156 0.80 29.52 9.64
N SER A 157 0.89 28.83 10.79
CA SER A 157 1.70 27.62 10.96
C SER A 157 1.25 26.48 10.05
N ALA A 158 -0.06 26.24 9.94
CA ALA A 158 -0.63 25.19 9.10
C ALA A 158 -0.37 25.50 7.62
N LEU A 159 -0.56 26.75 7.21
CA LEU A 159 -0.30 27.20 5.84
C LEU A 159 1.18 27.06 5.46
N LEU A 160 2.08 27.51 6.34
CA LEU A 160 3.53 27.37 6.12
C LEU A 160 3.95 25.91 6.08
N GLY A 161 3.48 25.10 7.01
CA GLY A 161 3.76 23.67 7.08
C GLY A 161 3.31 22.93 5.82
N MET A 162 2.10 23.18 5.35
CA MET A 162 1.59 22.61 4.10
C MET A 162 2.41 23.04 2.88
N ARG A 163 2.87 24.30 2.82
CA ARG A 163 3.76 24.78 1.74
C ARG A 163 5.11 24.06 1.76
N LEU A 164 5.70 23.88 2.93
CA LEU A 164 6.95 23.14 3.08
C LEU A 164 6.78 21.68 2.68
N LEU A 165 5.72 21.03 3.16
CA LEU A 165 5.43 19.64 2.82
C LEU A 165 5.21 19.44 1.31
N THR A 166 4.48 20.35 0.66
CA THR A 166 4.18 20.27 -0.78
C THR A 166 5.30 20.76 -1.70
N SER A 167 6.27 21.55 -1.19
CA SER A 167 7.32 22.14 -2.02
C SER A 167 8.72 21.62 -1.70
N ALA A 168 9.08 21.54 -0.42
CA ALA A 168 10.43 21.14 -0.01
C ALA A 168 10.67 19.64 -0.16
N ILE A 169 9.66 18.80 0.14
CA ILE A 169 9.79 17.35 0.02
C ILE A 169 9.99 16.92 -1.43
N PRO A 170 9.20 17.39 -2.43
CA PRO A 170 9.45 17.04 -3.83
C PRO A 170 10.80 17.51 -4.34
N VAL A 171 11.26 18.70 -3.92
CA VAL A 171 12.60 19.19 -4.28
C VAL A 171 13.68 18.29 -3.68
N ALA A 172 13.58 17.93 -2.41
CA ALA A 172 14.52 17.01 -1.77
C ALA A 172 14.52 15.63 -2.45
N ALA A 173 13.34 15.08 -2.75
CA ALA A 173 13.19 13.82 -3.46
C ALA A 173 13.80 13.88 -4.87
N LEU A 174 13.60 14.98 -5.59
CA LEU A 174 14.21 15.21 -6.90
C LEU A 174 15.73 15.30 -6.80
N VAL A 175 16.25 16.05 -5.85
CA VAL A 175 17.70 16.17 -5.61
C VAL A 175 18.31 14.81 -5.28
N LEU A 176 17.70 14.04 -4.37
CA LEU A 176 18.15 12.69 -4.05
C LEU A 176 18.07 11.76 -5.26
N SER A 177 17.03 11.88 -6.07
CA SER A 177 16.89 11.11 -7.31
C SER A 177 17.99 11.47 -8.32
N LEU A 178 18.30 12.76 -8.49
CA LEU A 178 19.38 13.23 -9.35
C LEU A 178 20.76 12.78 -8.86
N ILE A 179 21.01 12.82 -7.54
CA ILE A 179 22.23 12.27 -6.93
C ILE A 179 22.29 10.77 -7.19
N SER A 180 21.18 10.05 -7.03
CA SER A 180 21.12 8.61 -7.29
C SER A 180 21.43 8.29 -8.74
N VAL A 181 20.87 9.03 -9.70
CA VAL A 181 21.17 8.88 -11.14
C VAL A 181 22.62 9.28 -11.45
N TYR A 182 23.18 10.27 -10.77
CA TYR A 182 24.58 10.65 -10.95
C TYR A 182 25.55 9.59 -10.44
N LEU A 183 25.27 8.99 -9.27
CA LEU A 183 26.08 7.94 -8.66
C LEU A 183 25.84 6.56 -9.30
N TYR A 184 24.64 6.34 -9.84
CA TYR A 184 24.20 5.10 -10.48
C TYR A 184 23.48 5.43 -11.81
N PRO A 185 24.22 5.76 -12.88
CA PRO A 185 23.63 6.15 -14.15
C PRO A 185 22.81 5.01 -14.76
N LEU A 186 21.54 5.31 -15.09
CA LEU A 186 20.57 4.36 -15.66
C LEU A 186 20.91 3.89 -17.09
N VAL A 187 22.01 4.38 -17.67
CA VAL A 187 22.37 4.17 -19.09
C VAL A 187 23.48 3.14 -19.25
N GLU A 188 24.11 2.66 -18.18
CA GLU A 188 25.01 1.50 -18.27
C GLU A 188 24.22 0.20 -18.13
N VAL A 189 23.37 -0.08 -19.12
CA VAL A 189 23.38 -1.46 -19.60
C VAL A 189 24.74 -1.60 -20.26
N ARG A 190 25.62 -2.38 -19.64
CA ARG A 190 26.90 -2.77 -20.23
C ARG A 190 26.59 -3.29 -21.62
N GLU A 191 26.96 -2.56 -22.67
CA GLU A 191 26.81 -3.04 -24.06
C GLU A 191 27.46 -4.43 -24.22
N GLU A 192 28.45 -4.73 -23.37
CA GLU A 192 29.10 -6.03 -23.20
C GLU A 192 28.17 -7.16 -22.73
N GLU A 193 27.16 -6.90 -21.87
CA GLU A 193 26.21 -7.92 -21.40
C GLU A 193 25.07 -8.19 -22.41
N LEU A 194 24.79 -7.25 -23.33
CA LEU A 194 23.84 -7.44 -24.42
C LEU A 194 24.48 -8.07 -25.68
N ALA A 195 25.80 -7.96 -25.82
CA ALA A 195 26.57 -8.53 -26.93
C ALA A 195 27.06 -9.97 -26.68
N ASP A 196 26.92 -10.49 -25.45
CA ASP A 196 27.30 -11.85 -25.11
C ASP A 196 26.23 -12.86 -25.59
N GLU A 197 26.43 -13.39 -26.81
CA GLU A 197 25.62 -14.47 -27.38
C GLU A 197 25.69 -15.79 -26.58
N THR A 198 26.51 -15.88 -25.52
CA THR A 198 26.60 -17.06 -24.65
C THR A 198 25.61 -17.04 -23.47
N LEU A 199 24.92 -15.92 -23.22
CA LEU A 199 23.87 -15.85 -22.23
C LEU A 199 22.63 -16.61 -22.71
N PRO A 200 22.07 -17.53 -21.88
CA PRO A 200 20.89 -18.27 -22.27
C PRO A 200 19.72 -17.31 -22.50
N PRO A 201 18.91 -17.50 -23.56
CA PRO A 201 17.76 -16.64 -23.82
C PRO A 201 16.84 -16.62 -22.60
N ALA A 202 16.32 -15.43 -22.28
CA ALA A 202 15.35 -15.27 -21.21
C ALA A 202 14.24 -16.32 -21.36
N PRO A 203 13.90 -17.07 -20.30
CA PRO A 203 12.94 -18.16 -20.39
C PRO A 203 11.62 -17.63 -20.93
N ARG A 204 11.26 -18.06 -22.14
CA ARG A 204 9.92 -17.87 -22.69
C ARG A 204 8.97 -18.72 -21.85
N LYS A 205 8.09 -18.06 -21.10
CA LYS A 205 6.90 -18.70 -20.52
C LYS A 205 5.83 -18.82 -21.58
#